data_AF-A0A0B7NH22-F1
#
_entry.id   AF-A0A0B7NH22-F1
#
_cell.length_a   1.000
_cell.length_b   1.000
_cell.length_c   1.000
_cell.angle_alpha   90.00
_cell.angle_beta   90.00
_cell.angle_gamma   90.00
#
_symmetry.space_group_name_H-M   'P 1'
#
loop_
_entity.id
_entity.type
_entity.pdbx_description
1 polymer ?
#
loop_
_entity_poly.entity_id
_entity_poly.type
_entity_poly.pdbx_seq_one_letter_code
_entity_poly.pdbx_strand_id
1 'polypeptide(L)'
;MQKQMAQPQSLQSNSVNPANLVELQVLTRIVEQLQTNNDMKGSIPYLAKIVQIVANQRLEKPSPTTKDKQHYYQQLNELSKVQADAYAQLAAAYFQTQQFISCEANLILSVKMWEKLLRHDPASIDTTKLRLKAAYKQLAEAYAAMGKLQLAQHMEAKLERLE
;
A
#
# COMPACT_ATOMS: atom_id res chain seq x y z
N MET A 1 28.64 -4.92 7.47
CA MET A 1 27.93 -3.62 7.34
C MET A 1 26.47 -3.84 7.69
N GLN A 2 26.02 -3.32 8.84
CA GLN A 2 24.63 -3.45 9.29
C GLN A 2 23.75 -2.45 8.52
N LYS A 3 22.74 -2.95 7.79
CA LYS A 3 21.67 -2.14 7.22
C LYS A 3 20.80 -1.61 8.36
N GLN A 4 20.83 -0.30 8.59
CA GLN A 4 19.80 0.37 9.38
C GLN A 4 18.45 0.21 8.67
N MET A 5 17.58 -0.59 9.26
CA MET A 5 16.18 -0.66 8.87
C MET A 5 15.50 0.61 9.37
N ALA A 6 14.90 1.38 8.46
CA ALA A 6 14.01 2.47 8.81
C ALA A 6 12.81 1.88 9.58
N GLN A 7 12.78 2.05 10.89
CA GLN A 7 11.58 1.82 11.68
C GLN A 7 10.53 2.85 11.26
N PRO A 8 9.25 2.47 11.03
CA PRO A 8 8.17 3.44 10.91
C PRO A 8 7.85 4.02 12.30
N GLN A 9 8.71 4.93 12.76
CA GLN A 9 8.46 5.75 13.93
C GLN A 9 7.57 6.94 13.52
N SER A 10 6.24 6.79 13.61
CA SER A 10 5.29 7.91 13.87
C SER A 10 3.79 7.53 13.91
N LEU A 11 3.40 6.29 14.22
CA LEU A 11 1.99 5.98 14.57
C LEU A 11 1.73 5.99 16.09
N GLN A 12 2.68 6.51 16.89
CA GLN A 12 2.52 6.65 18.34
C GLN A 12 1.74 7.92 18.67
N SER A 13 0.41 7.87 18.62
CA SER A 13 -0.45 8.74 19.42
C SER A 13 -1.91 8.26 19.34
N ASN A 14 -2.34 7.53 20.37
CA ASN A 14 -3.72 7.28 20.82
C ASN A 14 -4.77 6.64 19.88
N SER A 15 -4.53 6.45 18.58
CA SER A 15 -5.58 6.00 17.64
C SER A 15 -5.43 4.57 17.09
N VAL A 16 -4.30 3.89 17.36
CA VAL A 16 -4.07 2.52 16.86
C VAL A 16 -4.18 1.54 18.02
N ASN A 17 -5.14 0.62 17.95
CA ASN A 17 -5.33 -0.44 18.94
C ASN A 17 -4.00 -1.21 19.10
N PRO A 18 -3.40 -1.27 20.29
CA PRO A 18 -2.12 -1.95 20.51
C PRO A 18 -2.19 -3.45 20.17
N ALA A 19 -3.36 -4.07 20.31
CA ALA A 19 -3.57 -5.45 19.86
C ALA A 19 -3.39 -5.60 18.34
N ASN A 20 -3.87 -4.62 17.55
CA ASN A 20 -3.68 -4.61 16.11
C ASN A 20 -2.21 -4.44 15.72
N LEU A 21 -1.42 -3.69 16.50
CA LEU A 21 0.02 -3.55 16.23
C LEU A 21 0.77 -4.87 16.44
N VAL A 22 0.46 -5.59 17.53
CA VAL A 22 1.05 -6.92 17.78
C VAL A 22 0.59 -7.90 16.70
N GLU A 23 -0.69 -7.91 16.35
CA GLU A 23 -1.24 -8.76 15.30
C GLU A 23 -0.54 -8.49 13.95
N LEU A 24 -0.40 -7.22 13.55
CA LEU A 24 0.31 -6.85 12.33
C LEU A 24 1.76 -7.34 12.34
N GLN A 25 2.49 -7.20 13.46
CA GLN A 25 3.87 -7.69 13.56
C GLN A 25 3.98 -9.20 13.37
N VAL A 26 3.05 -9.97 13.97
CA VAL A 26 3.02 -11.43 13.82
C VAL A 26 2.69 -11.81 12.39
N LEU A 27 1.66 -11.19 11.79
CA LEU A 27 1.27 -11.45 10.40
C LEU A 27 2.39 -11.12 9.41
N THR A 28 3.08 -9.99 9.58
CA THR A 28 4.21 -9.61 8.72
C THR A 28 5.33 -10.65 8.78
N ARG A 29 5.69 -11.16 9.97
CA ARG A 29 6.71 -12.22 10.10
C ARG A 29 6.30 -13.51 9.42
N ILE A 30 5.02 -13.90 9.52
CA ILE A 30 4.51 -15.09 8.85
C ILE A 30 4.60 -14.92 7.33
N VAL A 31 4.19 -13.75 6.80
CA VAL A 31 4.31 -13.43 5.38
C VAL A 31 5.76 -13.52 4.91
N GLU A 32 6.69 -12.88 5.63
CA GLU A 32 8.12 -12.91 5.30
C GLU A 32 8.68 -14.33 5.27
N GLN A 33 8.31 -15.16 6.26
CA GLN A 33 8.74 -16.56 6.31
C GLN A 33 8.20 -17.36 5.12
N LEU A 34 6.91 -17.23 4.81
CA LEU A 34 6.28 -17.94 3.70
C LEU A 34 6.88 -17.51 2.36
N GLN A 35 7.09 -16.21 2.14
CA GLN A 35 7.68 -15.68 0.92
C GLN A 35 9.15 -16.08 0.77
N THR A 36 9.92 -16.12 1.87
CA THR A 36 11.30 -16.63 1.87
C THR A 36 11.35 -18.11 1.49
N ASN A 37 10.33 -18.88 1.88
CA ASN A 37 10.16 -20.28 1.50
C ASN A 37 9.51 -20.46 0.12
N ASN A 38 9.37 -19.38 -0.66
CA ASN A 38 8.73 -19.36 -1.98
C ASN A 38 7.24 -19.80 -1.97
N ASP A 39 6.59 -19.77 -0.80
CA ASP A 39 5.15 -20.05 -0.64
C ASP A 39 4.34 -18.75 -0.72
N MET A 40 4.31 -18.17 -1.92
CA MET A 40 3.55 -16.95 -2.16
C MET A 40 2.04 -17.18 -1.95
N LYS A 41 1.53 -18.34 -2.33
CA LYS A 41 0.11 -18.69 -2.20
C LYS A 41 -0.30 -18.78 -0.73
N GLY A 42 0.51 -19.39 0.12
CA GLY A 42 0.29 -19.47 1.57
C GLY A 42 0.32 -18.10 2.25
N SER A 43 1.05 -17.12 1.69
CA SER A 43 1.14 -15.76 2.26
C SER A 43 -0.13 -14.92 2.06
N ILE A 44 -0.93 -15.21 1.03
CA ILE A 44 -2.13 -14.44 0.64
C ILE A 44 -3.13 -14.24 1.79
N PRO A 45 -3.58 -15.26 2.54
CA PRO A 45 -4.53 -15.06 3.63
C PRO A 45 -4.01 -14.10 4.72
N TYR A 46 -2.70 -14.12 5.00
CA TYR A 46 -2.07 -13.24 5.99
C TYR A 46 -1.95 -11.81 5.46
N LEU A 47 -1.59 -11.64 4.18
CA LEU A 47 -1.61 -10.34 3.50
C LEU A 47 -3.03 -9.74 3.46
N ALA A 48 -4.05 -10.56 3.18
CA ALA A 48 -5.45 -10.14 3.20
C ALA A 48 -5.88 -9.70 4.61
N LYS A 49 -5.42 -10.39 5.65
CA LYS A 49 -5.67 -10.00 7.04
C LYS A 49 -4.97 -8.69 7.41
N ILE A 50 -3.73 -8.49 6.97
CA ILE A 50 -3.00 -7.22 7.14
C ILE A 50 -3.81 -6.08 6.49
N VAL A 51 -4.24 -6.25 5.23
CA VAL A 51 -5.08 -5.28 4.51
C VAL A 51 -6.36 -4.98 5.30
N GLN A 52 -7.05 -6.00 5.81
CA GLN A 52 -8.25 -5.82 6.62
C GLN A 52 -7.98 -4.95 7.86
N ILE A 53 -6.89 -5.21 8.59
CA ILE A 53 -6.56 -4.46 9.81
C ILE A 53 -6.25 -3.00 9.47
N VAL A 54 -5.37 -2.75 8.50
CA VAL A 54 -4.96 -1.37 8.16
C VAL A 54 -6.07 -0.58 7.49
N ALA A 55 -6.91 -1.21 6.66
CA ALA A 55 -8.05 -0.55 6.02
C ALA A 55 -9.13 -0.13 7.04
N ASN A 56 -9.24 -0.84 8.16
CA ASN A 56 -10.19 -0.54 9.22
C ASN A 56 -9.65 0.43 10.28
N GLN A 57 -8.37 0.84 10.21
CA GLN A 57 -7.84 1.86 11.10
C GLN A 57 -8.53 3.21 10.83
N ARG A 58 -8.93 3.87 11.92
CA ARG A 58 -9.55 5.19 11.88
C ARG A 58 -8.76 6.13 12.76
N LEU A 59 -8.52 7.33 12.26
CA LEU A 59 -7.97 8.42 13.04
C LEU A 59 -9.10 9.21 13.68
N GLU A 60 -8.91 9.62 14.92
CA GLU A 60 -9.84 10.52 15.59
C GLU A 60 -9.75 11.91 14.96
N LYS A 61 -10.92 12.50 14.66
CA LYS A 61 -10.96 13.85 14.09
C LYS A 61 -10.60 14.85 15.20
N PRO A 62 -9.67 15.78 14.95
CA PRO A 62 -9.28 16.76 15.95
C PRO A 62 -10.42 17.73 16.25
N SER A 63 -10.38 18.29 17.46
CA SER A 63 -11.16 19.48 17.85
C SER A 63 -10.81 20.67 16.93
N PRO A 64 -11.66 21.71 16.76
CA PRO A 64 -11.55 22.69 15.66
C PRO A 64 -10.28 23.57 15.57
N THR A 65 -9.26 23.37 16.41
CA THR A 65 -8.05 24.20 16.45
C THR A 65 -7.11 23.95 15.25
N THR A 66 -6.33 24.96 14.85
CA THR A 66 -5.52 24.91 13.61
C THR A 66 -4.31 23.96 13.70
N LYS A 67 -3.67 23.84 14.87
CA LYS A 67 -2.50 22.96 15.05
C LYS A 67 -2.88 21.48 15.01
N ASP A 68 -4.03 21.12 15.59
CA ASP A 68 -4.52 19.74 15.59
C ASP A 68 -4.92 19.27 14.19
N LYS A 69 -5.40 20.19 13.34
CA LYS A 69 -5.75 19.91 11.93
C LYS A 69 -4.53 19.51 11.11
N GLN A 70 -3.42 20.24 11.20
CA GLN A 70 -2.22 19.92 10.41
C GLN A 70 -1.64 18.56 10.79
N HIS A 71 -1.51 18.29 12.09
CA HIS A 71 -1.04 17.00 12.60
C HIS A 71 -1.95 15.84 12.16
N TYR A 72 -3.28 16.04 12.22
CA TYR A 72 -4.24 15.05 11.74
C TYR A 72 -4.06 14.70 10.25
N TYR A 73 -3.88 15.70 9.38
CA TYR A 73 -3.66 15.43 7.95
C TYR A 73 -2.34 14.73 7.67
N GLN A 74 -1.28 15.03 8.43
CA GLN A 74 -0.03 14.27 8.36
C GLN A 74 -0.24 12.80 8.73
N GLN A 75 -0.90 12.53 9.86
CA GLN A 75 -1.22 11.16 10.27
C GLN A 75 -2.12 10.44 9.25
N LEU A 76 -3.06 11.17 8.64
CA LEU A 76 -3.94 10.62 7.60
C LEU A 76 -3.17 10.24 6.34
N ASN A 77 -2.19 11.07 5.95
CA ASN A 77 -1.30 10.77 4.84
C ASN A 77 -0.45 9.53 5.14
N GLU A 78 0.15 9.44 6.33
CA GLU A 78 0.92 8.25 6.74
C GLU A 78 0.06 6.98 6.76
N LEU A 79 -1.15 7.04 7.31
CA LEU A 79 -2.08 5.92 7.26
C LEU A 79 -2.42 5.52 5.81
N SER A 80 -2.64 6.51 4.94
CA SER A 80 -2.92 6.25 3.52
C SER A 80 -1.74 5.58 2.81
N LYS A 81 -0.49 5.92 3.17
CA LYS A 81 0.71 5.24 2.65
C LYS A 81 0.74 3.77 3.07
N VAL A 82 0.52 3.51 4.35
CA VAL A 82 0.49 2.14 4.91
C VAL A 82 -0.60 1.30 4.25
N GLN A 83 -1.80 1.86 4.07
CA GLN A 83 -2.89 1.18 3.37
C GLN A 83 -2.54 0.88 1.92
N ALA A 84 -2.00 1.87 1.19
CA ALA A 84 -1.64 1.72 -0.21
C ALA A 84 -0.53 0.68 -0.43
N ASP A 85 0.48 0.66 0.44
CA ASP A 85 1.54 -0.37 0.42
C ASP A 85 0.97 -1.76 0.73
N ALA A 86 0.06 -1.90 1.69
CA ALA A 86 -0.57 -3.19 2.00
C ALA A 86 -1.37 -3.75 0.82
N TYR A 87 -2.17 -2.90 0.15
CA TYR A 87 -2.88 -3.29 -1.07
C TYR A 87 -1.92 -3.70 -2.19
N ALA A 88 -0.82 -2.95 -2.39
CA ALA A 88 0.18 -3.29 -3.41
C ALA A 88 0.86 -4.64 -3.13
N GLN A 89 1.22 -4.93 -1.87
CA GLN A 89 1.82 -6.20 -1.49
C GLN A 89 0.87 -7.38 -1.72
N LEU A 90 -0.40 -7.24 -1.32
CA LEU A 90 -1.42 -8.27 -1.58
C LEU A 90 -1.63 -8.47 -3.09
N ALA A 91 -1.68 -7.39 -3.86
CA ALA A 91 -1.78 -7.48 -5.32
C ALA A 91 -0.57 -8.20 -5.95
N ALA A 92 0.64 -7.95 -5.45
CA ALA A 92 1.83 -8.63 -5.92
C ALA A 92 1.79 -10.14 -5.66
N ALA A 93 1.29 -10.57 -4.51
CA ALA A 93 1.09 -11.99 -4.23
C ALA A 93 0.04 -12.61 -5.17
N TYR A 94 -1.06 -11.89 -5.45
CA TYR A 94 -2.04 -12.34 -6.44
C TYR A 94 -1.46 -12.42 -7.85
N PHE A 95 -0.65 -11.45 -8.26
CA PHE A 95 -0.01 -11.43 -9.56
C PHE A 95 0.92 -12.63 -9.75
N GLN A 96 1.80 -12.90 -8.78
CA GLN A 96 2.72 -14.04 -8.84
C GLN A 96 2.01 -15.39 -8.86
N THR A 97 0.82 -15.47 -8.25
CA THR A 97 -0.04 -16.66 -8.29
C THR A 97 -1.03 -16.66 -9.46
N GLN A 98 -0.84 -15.76 -10.43
CA GLN A 98 -1.65 -15.62 -11.66
C GLN A 98 -3.14 -15.32 -11.42
N GLN A 99 -3.49 -14.77 -10.26
CA GLN A 99 -4.84 -14.34 -9.90
C GLN A 99 -5.06 -12.88 -10.33
N PHE A 100 -5.07 -12.64 -11.65
CA PHE A 100 -5.02 -11.27 -12.21
C PHE A 100 -6.21 -10.38 -11.85
N ILE A 101 -7.43 -10.93 -11.72
CA ILE A 101 -8.61 -10.16 -11.31
C ILE A 101 -8.45 -9.63 -9.87
N SER A 102 -7.95 -10.47 -8.96
CA SER A 102 -7.69 -10.09 -7.57
C SER A 102 -6.52 -9.10 -7.47
N CYS A 103 -5.50 -9.26 -8.31
CA CYS A 103 -4.42 -8.30 -8.46
C CYS A 103 -4.94 -6.92 -8.90
N GLU A 104 -5.75 -6.87 -9.98
CA GLU A 104 -6.37 -5.65 -10.50
C GLU A 104 -7.15 -4.90 -9.40
N ALA A 105 -8.04 -5.60 -8.70
CA ALA A 105 -8.87 -5.00 -7.66
C ALA A 105 -8.06 -4.32 -6.56
N ASN A 106 -6.96 -4.95 -6.12
CA ASN A 106 -6.10 -4.40 -5.06
C ASN A 106 -5.19 -3.27 -5.58
N LEU A 107 -4.64 -3.39 -6.80
CA LEU A 107 -3.82 -2.33 -7.39
C LEU A 107 -4.61 -1.06 -7.65
N ILE A 108 -5.87 -1.15 -8.11
CA ILE A 108 -6.73 0.03 -8.30
C ILE A 108 -6.88 0.83 -6.99
N LEU A 109 -7.04 0.14 -5.86
CA LEU A 109 -7.13 0.78 -4.54
C LEU A 109 -5.81 1.46 -4.16
N SER A 110 -4.68 0.76 -4.33
CA SER A 110 -3.35 1.30 -4.07
C SER A 110 -3.06 2.54 -4.92
N VAL A 111 -3.29 2.47 -6.24
CA VAL A 111 -3.09 3.59 -7.18
C VAL A 111 -3.93 4.79 -6.77
N LYS A 112 -5.22 4.60 -6.46
CA LYS A 112 -6.10 5.70 -6.07
C LYS A 112 -5.59 6.43 -4.82
N MET A 113 -5.04 5.69 -3.86
CA MET A 113 -4.44 6.27 -2.65
C MET A 113 -3.16 7.04 -2.97
N TRP A 114 -2.27 6.48 -3.78
CA TRP A 114 -1.05 7.16 -4.19
C TRP A 114 -1.29 8.40 -5.06
N GLU A 115 -2.25 8.36 -6.01
CA GLU A 115 -2.66 9.53 -6.81
C GLU A 115 -3.23 10.66 -5.93
N LYS A 116 -3.88 10.32 -4.82
CA LYS A 116 -4.37 11.28 -3.83
C LYS A 116 -3.21 11.85 -3.00
N LEU A 117 -2.30 10.99 -2.54
CA LEU A 117 -1.11 11.40 -1.79
C LEU A 117 -0.22 12.34 -2.61
N LEU A 118 -0.04 12.08 -3.91
CA LEU A 118 0.75 12.94 -4.79
C LEU A 118 0.26 14.40 -4.82
N ARG A 119 -1.04 14.61 -4.60
CA ARG A 119 -1.66 15.94 -4.57
C ARG A 119 -1.61 16.63 -3.20
N HIS A 120 -1.51 15.85 -2.13
CA HIS A 120 -1.74 16.33 -0.76
C HIS A 120 -0.56 16.13 0.18
N ASP A 121 0.51 15.47 -0.26
CA ASP A 121 1.74 15.28 0.49
C ASP A 121 2.98 15.65 -0.35
N PRO A 122 3.28 16.95 -0.49
CA PRO A 122 4.43 17.41 -1.26
C PRO A 122 5.77 16.88 -0.73
N ALA A 123 5.85 16.58 0.56
CA ALA A 123 7.07 16.09 1.21
C ALA A 123 7.46 14.68 0.76
N SER A 124 6.52 13.92 0.18
CA SER A 124 6.72 12.53 -0.22
C SER A 124 6.52 12.33 -1.73
N ILE A 125 6.66 13.38 -2.55
CA ILE A 125 6.44 13.32 -4.00
C ILE A 125 7.29 12.22 -4.64
N ASP A 126 8.58 12.17 -4.36
CA ASP A 126 9.50 11.23 -5.03
C ASP A 126 9.18 9.78 -4.69
N THR A 127 8.95 9.49 -3.41
CA THR A 127 8.52 8.16 -2.96
C THR A 127 7.16 7.78 -3.52
N THR A 128 6.22 8.73 -3.60
CA THR A 128 4.88 8.51 -4.15
C THR A 128 4.95 8.22 -5.65
N LYS A 129 5.74 8.98 -6.40
CA LYS A 129 5.99 8.72 -7.83
C LYS A 129 6.58 7.33 -8.03
N LEU A 130 7.59 6.94 -7.25
CA LEU A 130 8.19 5.61 -7.34
C LEU A 130 7.15 4.49 -7.14
N ARG A 131 6.30 4.63 -6.11
CA ARG A 131 5.22 3.67 -5.83
C ARG A 131 4.17 3.63 -6.94
N LEU A 132 3.76 4.79 -7.48
CA LEU A 132 2.83 4.86 -8.62
C LEU A 132 3.41 4.21 -9.88
N LYS A 133 4.70 4.46 -10.18
CA LYS A 133 5.36 3.85 -11.34
C LYS A 133 5.33 2.32 -11.26
N ALA A 134 5.65 1.76 -10.08
CA ALA A 134 5.58 0.33 -9.86
C ALA A 134 4.15 -0.21 -10.01
N ALA A 135 3.16 0.47 -9.44
CA ALA A 135 1.75 0.06 -9.50
C ALA A 135 1.17 0.12 -10.93
N TYR A 136 1.48 1.17 -11.71
CA TYR A 136 1.06 1.27 -13.11
C TYR A 136 1.69 0.21 -13.98
N LYS A 137 3.00 -0.04 -13.81
CA LYS A 137 3.67 -1.12 -14.54
C LYS A 137 3.01 -2.47 -14.26
N GLN A 138 2.74 -2.77 -13.00
CA GLN A 138 2.13 -4.03 -12.62
C GLN A 138 0.66 -4.16 -13.10
N LEU A 139 -0.10 -3.06 -13.11
CA LEU A 139 -1.44 -3.03 -13.73
C LEU A 139 -1.37 -3.27 -15.24
N ALA A 140 -0.41 -2.66 -15.93
CA ALA A 140 -0.22 -2.88 -17.37
C ALA A 140 0.06 -4.36 -17.66
N GLU A 141 0.96 -4.98 -16.90
CA GLU A 141 1.27 -6.40 -17.00
C GLU A 141 0.05 -7.28 -16.71
N ALA A 142 -0.72 -6.98 -15.65
CA ALA A 142 -1.93 -7.71 -15.32
C ALA A 142 -3.01 -7.58 -16.41
N TYR A 143 -3.15 -6.38 -16.99
CA TYR A 143 -4.08 -6.14 -18.09
C TYR A 143 -3.68 -6.87 -19.36
N ALA A 144 -2.40 -6.86 -19.71
CA ALA A 144 -1.88 -7.63 -20.84
C ALA A 144 -2.13 -9.13 -20.65
N ALA A 145 -1.86 -9.67 -19.45
CA ALA A 145 -2.11 -11.08 -19.13
C ALA A 145 -3.61 -11.47 -19.23
N MET A 146 -4.52 -10.53 -18.98
CA MET A 146 -5.97 -10.71 -19.16
C MET A 146 -6.46 -10.41 -20.59
N GLY A 147 -5.59 -10.02 -21.53
CA GLY A 147 -5.96 -9.63 -22.89
C GLY A 147 -6.62 -8.24 -23.00
N LYS A 148 -6.60 -7.43 -21.94
CA LYS A 148 -7.19 -6.07 -21.89
C LYS A 148 -6.19 -5.02 -22.42
N LEU A 149 -5.74 -5.16 -23.67
CA LEU A 149 -4.63 -4.37 -24.23
C LEU A 149 -4.81 -2.85 -24.17
N GLN A 150 -6.03 -2.35 -24.40
CA GLN A 150 -6.32 -0.91 -24.31
C GLN A 150 -6.10 -0.36 -22.89
N LEU A 151 -6.43 -1.14 -21.86
CA LEU A 151 -6.19 -0.74 -20.47
C LEU A 151 -4.71 -0.81 -20.11
N ALA A 152 -3.98 -1.79 -20.65
CA ALA A 152 -2.52 -1.87 -20.49
C ALA A 152 -1.82 -0.62 -21.07
N GLN A 153 -2.15 -0.25 -22.31
CA GLN A 153 -1.65 0.98 -22.95
C GLN A 153 -2.02 2.24 -22.16
N HIS A 154 -3.23 2.28 -21.58
CA HIS A 154 -3.62 3.41 -20.74
C HIS A 154 -2.74 3.54 -19.49
N MET A 155 -2.35 2.42 -18.87
CA MET A 155 -1.44 2.42 -17.72
C MET A 155 -0.01 2.79 -18.10
N GLU A 156 0.48 2.33 -19.26
CA GLU A 156 1.79 2.73 -19.81
C GLU A 156 1.84 4.24 -20.08
N ALA A 157 0.80 4.81 -20.70
CA ALA A 157 0.71 6.25 -20.91
C ALA A 157 0.66 7.03 -19.60
N LYS A 158 0.02 6.48 -18.55
CA LYS A 158 0.06 7.09 -17.20
C LYS A 158 1.46 7.01 -16.56
N LEU A 159 2.19 5.93 -16.81
CA LEU A 159 3.56 5.74 -16.34
C LEU A 159 4.51 6.79 -16.94
N GLU A 160 4.44 7.00 -18.25
CA GLU A 160 5.25 7.99 -18.97
C GLU A 160 5.00 9.43 -18.48
N ARG A 161 3.75 9.77 -18.14
CA ARG A 161 3.40 11.09 -17.59
C ARG A 161 3.96 11.36 -16.19
N LEU A 162 4.49 10.35 -15.50
CA LEU A 162 5.13 10.50 -14.19
C LEU A 162 6.66 10.71 -14.28
N GLU A 163 7.23 10.69 -15.47
CA GLU A 163 8.63 11.05 -15.73
C GLU A 163 8.91 12.54 -15.50
#